data_AF-A0A2V9UG86-F1
#
_entry.id   AF-A0A2V9UG86-F1
#
_cell.length_a   1.000
_cell.length_b   1.000
_cell.length_c   1.000
_cell.angle_alpha   90.00
_cell.angle_beta   90.00
_cell.angle_gamma   90.00
#
_symmetry.space_group_name_H-M   'P 1'
#
loop_
_entity.id
_entity.type
_entity.pdbx_description
1 polymer ?
#
loop_
_entity_poly.entity_id
_entity_poly.type
_entity_poly.pdbx_seq_one_letter_code
_entity_poly.pdbx_strand_id
1 'polypeptide(L)'
;PVAWGSGAVGLAAARNALGLKTSIIGVVSASAPTYALSFAAGRVVEQKSATRIADGIAISRAHEVSLEILRRELERVVQVTDEEIEDAMRAIFTDT
;
A
#
# COMPACT_ATOMS: atom_id res chain seq x y z
N PRO A 1 0.38 -5.05 0.48
CA PRO A 1 -0.75 -4.09 0.34
C PRO A 1 -0.62 -2.97 1.39
N VAL A 2 -0.98 -1.73 1.05
CA VAL A 2 -0.93 -0.58 1.97
C VAL A 2 -2.32 0.03 2.06
N ALA A 3 -2.99 -0.19 3.19
CA ALA A 3 -4.21 0.51 3.59
C ALA A 3 -3.84 1.66 4.54
N TRP A 4 -4.18 1.54 5.83
CA TRP A 4 -3.78 2.46 6.88
C TRP A 4 -2.25 2.55 7.10
N GLY A 5 -1.52 1.51 6.69
CA GLY A 5 -0.05 1.47 6.68
C GLY A 5 0.60 0.65 7.80
N SER A 6 -0.18 0.16 8.79
CA SER A 6 0.35 -0.62 9.91
C SER A 6 1.12 -1.88 9.49
N GLY A 7 0.59 -2.66 8.54
CA GLY A 7 1.27 -3.87 8.05
C GLY A 7 2.62 -3.56 7.38
N ALA A 8 2.69 -2.49 6.59
CA ALA A 8 3.94 -2.06 5.96
C ALA A 8 4.94 -1.51 6.99
N VAL A 9 4.47 -0.78 8.01
CA VAL A 9 5.33 -0.31 9.12
C VAL A 9 5.88 -1.50 9.91
N GLY A 10 5.07 -2.51 10.21
CA GLY A 10 5.52 -3.74 10.86
C GLY A 10 6.57 -4.49 10.05
N LEU A 11 6.38 -4.59 8.73
CA LEU A 11 7.35 -5.19 7.82
C LEU A 11 8.68 -4.41 7.80
N ALA A 12 8.62 -3.09 7.73
CA ALA A 12 9.81 -2.23 7.80
C ALA A 12 10.56 -2.39 9.13
N ALA A 13 9.82 -2.42 10.25
CA ALA A 13 10.40 -2.65 11.56
C ALA A 13 11.12 -4.01 11.64
N ALA A 14 10.49 -5.08 11.15
CA ALA A 14 11.09 -6.41 11.11
C ALA A 14 12.35 -6.45 10.21
N ARG A 15 12.30 -5.87 9.01
CA ARG A 15 13.45 -5.76 8.11
C ARG A 15 14.63 -5.06 8.80
N ASN A 16 14.36 -3.90 9.42
CA ASN A 16 15.40 -3.08 10.04
C ASN A 16 16.00 -3.77 11.27
N ALA A 17 15.16 -4.40 12.12
CA ALA A 17 15.62 -5.14 13.29
C ALA A 17 16.53 -6.33 12.91
N LEU A 18 16.27 -6.95 11.76
CA LEU A 18 17.06 -8.07 11.23
C LEU A 18 18.25 -7.62 10.36
N GLY A 19 18.45 -6.31 10.14
CA GLY A 19 19.54 -5.78 9.31
C GLY A 19 19.46 -6.20 7.83
N LEU A 20 18.25 -6.49 7.34
CA LEU A 20 18.05 -6.96 5.96
C LEU A 20 18.11 -5.81 4.95
N LYS A 21 18.63 -6.10 3.75
CA LYS A 21 18.72 -5.14 2.64
C LYS A 21 17.52 -5.21 1.68
N THR A 22 16.52 -6.01 2.01
CA THR A 22 15.39 -6.29 1.12
C THR A 22 14.54 -5.04 0.89
N SER A 23 14.27 -4.76 -0.37
CA SER A 23 13.36 -3.70 -0.78
C SER A 23 11.92 -3.98 -0.34
N ILE A 24 11.22 -2.94 0.10
CA ILE A 24 9.79 -3.01 0.42
C ILE A 24 9.03 -2.14 -0.57
N ILE A 25 8.08 -2.74 -1.27
CA ILE A 25 7.22 -2.07 -2.25
C ILE A 25 5.81 -1.95 -1.68
N GLY A 26 5.32 -0.72 -1.57
CA GLY A 26 3.92 -0.47 -1.24
C GLY A 26 3.03 -0.75 -2.44
N VAL A 27 1.94 -1.48 -2.25
CA VAL A 27 0.94 -1.74 -3.31
C VAL A 27 -0.40 -1.21 -2.85
N VAL A 28 -1.02 -0.34 -3.64
CA VAL A 28 -2.35 0.23 -3.39
C VAL A 28 -3.27 0.04 -4.59
N SER A 29 -4.59 0.20 -4.40
CA SER A 29 -5.52 0.25 -5.53
C SER A 29 -5.43 1.62 -6.22
N ALA A 30 -5.39 1.61 -7.55
CA ALA A 30 -5.53 2.81 -8.36
C ALA A 30 -6.87 3.53 -8.11
N SER A 31 -7.89 2.77 -7.73
CA SER A 31 -9.21 3.29 -7.34
C SER A 31 -9.28 3.72 -5.86
N ALA A 32 -8.23 3.53 -5.07
CA ALA A 32 -8.09 4.05 -3.70
C ALA A 32 -6.73 4.73 -3.48
N PRO A 33 -6.41 5.83 -4.21
CA PRO A 33 -5.04 6.27 -4.41
C PRO A 33 -4.50 7.16 -3.27
N THR A 34 -5.25 7.39 -2.19
CA THR A 34 -4.85 8.33 -1.11
C THR A 34 -3.42 8.10 -0.62
N TYR A 35 -2.98 6.85 -0.46
CA TYR A 35 -1.62 6.57 0.01
C TYR A 35 -0.56 6.86 -1.07
N ALA A 36 -0.81 6.52 -2.34
CA ALA A 36 0.10 6.82 -3.43
C ALA A 36 0.26 8.33 -3.61
N LEU A 37 -0.86 9.07 -3.58
CA LEU A 37 -0.87 10.54 -3.65
C LEU A 37 -0.15 11.16 -2.46
N SER A 38 -0.43 10.67 -1.25
CA SER A 38 0.20 11.17 -0.02
C SER A 38 1.71 10.87 0.02
N PHE A 39 2.11 9.69 -0.44
CA PHE A 39 3.50 9.28 -0.54
C PHE A 39 4.26 10.17 -1.52
N ALA A 40 3.69 10.47 -2.70
CA ALA A 40 4.30 11.37 -3.67
C ALA A 40 4.37 12.82 -3.16
N ALA A 41 3.29 13.32 -2.54
CA ALA A 41 3.21 14.70 -2.06
C ALA A 41 4.01 14.97 -0.78
N GLY A 42 4.35 13.93 -0.02
CA GLY A 42 5.05 14.07 1.27
C GLY A 42 4.21 14.61 2.42
N ARG A 43 2.91 14.62 2.23
CA ARG A 43 1.91 15.00 3.22
C ARG A 43 0.63 14.23 2.92
N VAL A 44 -0.28 14.18 3.87
CA VAL A 44 -1.59 13.55 3.62
C VAL A 44 -2.34 14.29 2.52
N VAL A 45 -2.81 13.51 1.56
CA VAL A 45 -3.70 13.90 0.47
C VAL A 45 -4.94 13.03 0.55
N GLU A 46 -6.06 13.65 0.91
CA GLU A 46 -7.34 12.97 0.98
C GLU A 46 -7.91 12.76 -0.42
N GLN A 47 -8.42 11.56 -0.68
CA GLN A 47 -9.08 11.22 -1.93
C GLN A 47 -10.07 10.09 -1.67
N LYS A 48 -11.31 10.25 -2.12
CA LYS A 48 -12.32 9.20 -1.94
C LYS A 48 -11.92 7.91 -2.67
N SER A 49 -12.14 6.78 -2.00
CA SER A 49 -12.01 5.46 -2.61
C SER A 49 -13.20 5.17 -3.52
N ALA A 50 -12.93 4.52 -4.65
CA ALA A 50 -13.90 4.04 -5.63
C ALA A 50 -13.63 2.57 -6.04
N THR A 51 -12.75 1.86 -5.34
CA THR A 51 -12.50 0.43 -5.62
C THR A 51 -13.76 -0.39 -5.40
N ARG A 52 -13.99 -1.35 -6.28
CA ARG A 52 -15.12 -2.30 -6.24
C ARG A 52 -14.81 -3.54 -5.42
N ILE A 53 -13.54 -3.95 -5.38
CA ILE A 53 -13.12 -5.28 -4.89
C ILE A 53 -12.12 -5.21 -3.73
N ALA A 54 -11.37 -4.11 -3.61
CA ALA A 54 -10.26 -4.00 -2.66
C ALA A 54 -10.67 -3.27 -1.36
N ASP A 55 -11.70 -3.78 -0.68
CA ASP A 55 -12.31 -3.19 0.52
C ASP A 55 -11.29 -2.97 1.65
N GLY A 56 -10.39 -3.93 1.88
CA GLY A 56 -9.35 -3.84 2.92
C GLY A 56 -8.34 -2.71 2.73
N ILE A 57 -8.23 -2.13 1.52
CA ILE A 57 -7.37 -0.97 1.21
C ILE A 57 -8.16 0.28 0.80
N ALA A 58 -9.50 0.25 0.92
CA ALA A 58 -10.42 1.30 0.49
C ALA A 58 -10.49 2.48 1.49
N ILE A 59 -9.37 3.15 1.75
CA ILE A 59 -9.30 4.30 2.66
C ILE A 59 -9.30 5.62 1.89
N SER A 60 -9.81 6.69 2.52
CA SER A 60 -9.86 8.04 1.93
C SER A 60 -8.80 9.00 2.47
N ARG A 61 -8.11 8.61 3.55
CA ARG A 61 -7.09 9.41 4.23
C ARG A 61 -6.01 8.50 4.80
N ALA A 62 -4.75 8.79 4.49
CA ALA A 62 -3.61 8.10 5.09
C ALA A 62 -3.40 8.51 6.56
N HIS A 63 -2.85 7.60 7.36
CA HIS A 63 -2.41 7.89 8.72
C HIS A 63 -1.06 8.61 8.71
N GLU A 64 -0.99 9.80 9.31
CA GLU A 64 0.18 10.70 9.22
C GLU A 64 1.48 10.06 9.70
N VAL A 65 1.47 9.44 10.88
CA VAL A 65 2.68 8.80 11.45
C VAL A 65 3.15 7.64 10.58
N SER A 66 2.20 6.85 10.06
CA SER A 66 2.54 5.73 9.17
C SER A 66 3.12 6.23 7.85
N LEU A 67 2.56 7.30 7.28
CA LEU A 67 3.09 7.93 6.07
C LEU A 67 4.53 8.42 6.27
N GLU A 68 4.82 9.06 7.40
CA GLU A 68 6.18 9.55 7.69
C GLU A 68 7.19 8.41 7.73
N ILE A 69 6.87 7.32 8.44
CA ILE A 69 7.73 6.14 8.50
C ILE A 69 7.88 5.55 7.10
N LEU A 70 6.79 5.28 6.41
CA LEU A 70 6.83 4.59 5.12
C LEU A 70 7.55 5.38 4.03
N ARG A 71 7.55 6.72 4.07
CA ARG A 71 8.37 7.56 3.18
C ARG A 71 9.87 7.32 3.31
N ARG A 72 10.34 6.87 4.48
CA ARG A 72 11.76 6.54 4.71
C ARG A 72 12.05 5.08 4.39
N GLU A 73 11.06 4.21 4.56
CA GLU A 73 11.27 2.77 4.58
C GLU A 73 10.91 2.04 3.27
N LEU A 74 9.96 2.56 2.49
CA LEU A 74 9.55 2.00 1.21
C LEU A 74 10.45 2.49 0.08
N GLU A 75 10.78 1.60 -0.85
CA GLU A 75 11.49 1.99 -2.07
C GLU A 75 10.56 2.75 -3.03
N ARG A 76 9.34 2.25 -3.21
CA ARG A 76 8.31 2.90 -4.02
C ARG A 76 6.92 2.39 -3.68
N VAL A 77 5.91 3.13 -4.13
CA VAL A 77 4.51 2.72 -4.10
C VAL A 77 4.04 2.50 -5.54
N VAL A 78 3.43 1.35 -5.80
CA VAL A 78 2.79 1.02 -7.08
C VAL A 78 1.28 0.96 -6.91
N GLN A 79 0.58 1.27 -7.99
CA GLN A 79 -0.88 1.22 -8.06
C GLN A 79 -1.29 0.07 -8.97
N VAL A 80 -2.31 -0.68 -8.57
CA VAL A 80 -2.92 -1.74 -9.37
C VAL A 80 -4.41 -1.48 -9.55
N THR A 81 -4.91 -1.82 -10.72
CA THR A 81 -6.34 -1.71 -11.08
C THR A 81 -7.17 -2.79 -10.39
N ASP A 82 -8.48 -2.60 -10.31
CA ASP A 82 -9.36 -3.63 -9.77
C ASP A 82 -9.34 -4.88 -10.67
N GLU A 83 -9.16 -4.72 -11.98
CA GLU A 83 -9.01 -5.81 -12.94
C GLU A 83 -7.75 -6.65 -12.65
N GLU A 84 -6.59 -6.01 -12.41
CA GLU A 84 -5.36 -6.71 -12.00
C GLU A 84 -5.50 -7.41 -10.65
N ILE A 85 -6.27 -6.84 -9.71
CA ILE A 85 -6.57 -7.47 -8.42
C ILE A 85 -7.42 -8.73 -8.63
N GLU A 86 -8.49 -8.63 -9.41
CA GLU A 86 -9.34 -9.78 -9.70
C GLU A 86 -8.57 -10.89 -10.45
N ASP A 87 -7.68 -10.53 -11.38
CA ASP A 87 -6.83 -11.48 -12.08
C ASP A 87 -5.80 -12.14 -11.17
N ALA A 88 -5.21 -11.40 -10.21
CA ALA A 88 -4.36 -11.97 -9.19
C ALA A 88 -5.12 -12.92 -8.26
N MET A 89 -6.37 -12.59 -7.88
CA MET A 89 -7.24 -13.48 -7.12
C MET A 89 -7.55 -14.76 -7.88
N ARG A 90 -7.88 -14.66 -9.19
CA ARG A 90 -8.08 -15.82 -10.06
C ARG A 90 -6.83 -16.69 -10.15
N ALA A 91 -5.67 -16.07 -10.37
CA ALA A 91 -4.40 -16.76 -10.40
C ALA A 91 -4.17 -17.55 -9.11
N ILE A 92 -4.28 -16.92 -7.94
CA ILE A 92 -4.13 -17.58 -6.62
C ILE A 92 -5.13 -18.73 -6.43
N PHE A 93 -6.38 -18.57 -6.90
CA PHE A 93 -7.40 -19.62 -6.77
C PHE A 93 -7.14 -20.83 -7.67
N THR A 94 -6.61 -20.60 -8.88
CA THR A 94 -6.29 -21.67 -9.84
C THR A 94 -4.90 -22.26 -9.65
N ASP A 95 -4.06 -21.61 -8.85
CA ASP A 95 -2.71 -22.04 -8.52
C ASP A 95 -2.78 -22.93 -7.27
N THR A 96 -2.29 -24.17 -7.42
CA THR A 96 -2.39 -25.35 -6.52
C THR A 96 -3.71 -26.12 -6.48
#